data_AF-A0A8B8FKW0-F1
#
_entry.id   AF-A0A8B8FKW0-F1
#
_cell.length_a   1.000
_cell.length_b   1.000
_cell.length_c   1.000
_cell.angle_alpha   90.00
_cell.angle_beta   90.00
_cell.angle_gamma   90.00
#
_symmetry.space_group_name_H-M   'P 1'
#
loop_
_entity.id
_entity.type
_entity.pdbx_description
1 polymer ?
#
loop_
_entity_poly.entity_id
_entity_poly.type
_entity_poly.pdbx_seq_one_letter_code
_entity_poly.pdbx_strand_id
1 'polypeptide(L)'
;MHWDESTEPSIQELFMDFVNIHSTSGLSLSNVLISKLAEYEIPLRDCRDEEYDNGSNMVGEYQGVQSPSTKRWDILKKHCSIVLKKWTATRWESRYKCVKAIKDQLSEVLNALEEKLNALMIQSHLVIWLDILGQVKIVNKILQDPKMDLNASASSIGSLITFLEKYRTNGFENAKLVGMEIVKYIGGTANFKGKRPRNKKKMFNYESNDEYTISSEEAFCRDYFLILIDRATEALRVRLEYQSTFNSNFGFLYRIGKLKHQNDGFIKNCCNDLQNVLSEGNFRDINGADLYMELLIFRSIIDENATTL
;
A
#
# COMPACT_ATOMS: atom_id res chain seq x y z
N MET A 1 3.93 -31.43 8.72
CA MET A 1 3.20 -31.38 7.42
C MET A 1 4.15 -31.72 6.28
N HIS A 2 3.85 -32.73 5.45
CA HIS A 2 4.57 -32.99 4.20
C HIS A 2 4.07 -32.03 3.13
N TRP A 3 4.95 -31.17 2.62
CA TRP A 3 4.64 -30.25 1.53
C TRP A 3 4.89 -30.95 0.20
N ASP A 4 3.83 -31.07 -0.61
CA ASP A 4 3.90 -31.52 -2.00
C ASP A 4 4.35 -30.34 -2.87
N GLU A 5 5.51 -30.46 -3.52
CA GLU A 5 6.16 -29.42 -4.34
C GLU A 5 5.38 -29.06 -5.63
N SER A 6 4.20 -29.64 -5.85
CA SER A 6 3.36 -29.41 -7.04
C SER A 6 2.22 -28.40 -6.87
N THR A 7 2.04 -27.81 -5.69
CA THR A 7 0.91 -26.90 -5.41
C THR A 7 1.30 -25.41 -5.50
N GLU A 8 0.52 -24.62 -6.24
CA GLU A 8 0.66 -23.16 -6.25
C GLU A 8 0.47 -22.59 -4.83
N PRO A 9 1.31 -21.65 -4.39
CA PRO A 9 1.21 -21.09 -3.05
C PRO A 9 -0.10 -20.31 -2.89
N SER A 10 -0.94 -20.75 -1.96
CA SER A 10 -2.19 -20.08 -1.58
C SER A 10 -2.06 -19.49 -0.17
N ILE A 11 -2.57 -18.28 0.02
CA ILE A 11 -2.61 -17.63 1.34
C ILE A 11 -3.77 -18.24 2.13
N GLN A 12 -3.49 -18.72 3.34
CA GLN A 12 -4.50 -19.28 4.24
C GLN A 12 -4.39 -18.62 5.61
N GLU A 13 -5.53 -18.25 6.18
CA GLU A 13 -5.64 -17.82 7.56
C GLU A 13 -6.12 -19.01 8.40
N LEU A 14 -5.28 -19.49 9.31
CA LEU A 14 -5.62 -20.57 10.24
C LEU A 14 -5.62 -20.07 11.69
N PHE A 15 -6.72 -20.32 12.38
CA PHE A 15 -6.76 -20.27 13.84
C PHE A 15 -6.10 -21.53 14.41
N MET A 16 -5.13 -21.38 15.31
CA MET A 16 -4.37 -22.50 15.87
C MET A 16 -5.04 -23.06 17.13
N ASP A 17 -5.12 -22.28 18.22
CA ASP A 17 -5.65 -22.74 19.51
C ASP A 17 -5.88 -21.58 20.49
N PHE A 18 -6.64 -21.85 21.56
CA PHE A 18 -6.68 -21.01 22.76
C PHE A 18 -5.75 -21.57 23.84
N VAL A 19 -4.73 -20.79 24.19
CA VAL A 19 -3.73 -21.22 25.19
C VAL A 19 -4.08 -20.65 26.56
N ASN A 20 -4.21 -21.52 27.56
CA ASN A 20 -4.40 -21.08 28.94
C ASN A 20 -3.09 -20.52 29.51
N ILE A 21 -3.13 -19.29 30.00
CA ILE A 21 -1.97 -18.54 30.47
C ILE A 21 -2.07 -18.38 31.99
N HIS A 22 -1.06 -18.86 32.70
CA HIS A 22 -0.98 -18.76 34.17
C HIS A 22 -0.24 -17.52 34.68
N SER A 23 0.49 -16.82 33.80
CA SER A 23 1.19 -15.57 34.10
C SER A 23 1.17 -14.67 32.88
N THR A 24 0.76 -13.42 33.08
CA THR A 24 0.65 -12.41 32.03
C THR A 24 1.97 -11.69 31.76
N SER A 25 3.09 -12.05 32.42
CA SER A 25 4.39 -11.43 32.14
C SER A 25 4.86 -11.74 30.72
N GLY A 26 5.52 -10.79 30.05
CA GLY A 26 5.91 -10.98 28.65
C GLY A 26 6.90 -12.12 28.42
N LEU A 27 7.79 -12.39 29.38
CA LEU A 27 8.67 -13.57 29.35
C LEU A 27 7.88 -14.90 29.45
N SER A 28 6.86 -14.95 30.30
CA SER A 28 6.01 -16.14 30.42
C SER A 28 5.24 -16.38 29.13
N LEU A 29 4.67 -15.31 28.58
CA LEU A 29 3.93 -15.34 27.32
C LEU A 29 4.83 -15.72 26.13
N SER A 30 6.07 -15.20 26.05
CA SER A 30 7.01 -15.58 24.98
C SER A 30 7.41 -17.04 25.06
N ASN A 31 7.64 -17.57 26.27
CA ASN A 31 7.99 -18.97 26.45
C ASN A 31 6.84 -19.89 26.04
N VAL A 32 5.60 -19.55 26.45
CA VAL A 32 4.40 -20.28 26.04
C VAL A 32 4.23 -20.27 24.53
N LEU A 33 4.43 -19.12 23.87
CA LEU A 33 4.36 -19.00 22.42
C LEU A 33 5.41 -19.86 21.72
N ILE A 34 6.68 -19.79 22.15
CA ILE A 34 7.78 -20.58 21.58
C ILE A 34 7.53 -22.08 21.76
N SER A 35 7.06 -22.50 22.94
CA SER A 35 6.70 -23.90 23.20
C SER A 35 5.57 -24.37 22.30
N LYS A 36 4.54 -23.55 22.08
CA LYS A 36 3.41 -23.88 21.19
C LYS A 36 3.82 -23.93 19.72
N LEU A 37 4.64 -23.00 19.25
CA LEU A 37 5.19 -23.06 17.89
C LEU A 37 6.03 -24.33 17.68
N ALA A 38 6.83 -24.73 18.67
CA ALA A 38 7.57 -25.98 18.63
C ALA A 38 6.64 -27.22 18.60
N GLU A 39 5.55 -27.20 19.38
CA GLU A 39 4.51 -28.24 19.37
C GLU A 39 3.83 -28.38 17.99
N TYR A 40 3.59 -27.26 17.30
CA TYR A 40 3.02 -27.24 15.95
C TYR A 40 4.04 -27.50 14.84
N GLU A 41 5.30 -27.79 15.19
CA GLU A 41 6.42 -27.93 14.24
C GLU A 41 6.61 -26.69 13.34
N ILE A 42 6.23 -25.50 13.82
CA ILE A 42 6.41 -24.23 13.12
C ILE A 42 7.76 -23.63 13.52
N PRO A 43 8.76 -23.61 12.63
CA PRO A 43 10.07 -23.09 12.99
C PRO A 43 9.98 -21.58 13.19
N LEU A 44 10.36 -21.09 14.37
CA LEU A 44 10.34 -19.65 14.70
C LEU A 44 11.11 -18.79 13.68
N ARG A 45 12.14 -19.36 13.03
CA ARG A 45 12.92 -18.68 11.97
C ARG A 45 12.12 -18.38 10.70
N ASP A 46 11.03 -19.12 10.48
CA ASP A 46 10.17 -19.02 9.30
C ASP A 46 8.95 -18.14 9.58
N CYS A 47 8.67 -17.82 10.84
CA CYS A 47 7.69 -16.81 11.24
C CYS A 47 8.15 -15.41 10.77
N ARG A 48 7.32 -14.74 9.98
CA ARG A 48 7.54 -13.37 9.49
C ARG A 48 6.36 -12.51 9.93
N ASP A 49 6.68 -11.36 10.51
CA ASP A 49 5.73 -10.37 11.02
C ASP A 49 4.80 -10.88 12.15
N GLU A 50 5.05 -10.42 13.36
CA GLU A 50 4.25 -10.75 14.55
C GLU A 50 3.45 -9.52 14.99
N GLU A 51 2.12 -9.63 15.02
CA GLU A 51 1.23 -8.56 15.51
C GLU A 51 0.65 -8.95 16.87
N TYR A 52 0.73 -8.01 17.82
CA TYR A 52 0.16 -8.17 19.17
C TYR A 52 -0.69 -6.95 19.53
N ASP A 53 -1.60 -7.13 20.48
CA ASP A 53 -2.32 -5.99 21.06
C ASP A 53 -1.38 -5.06 21.83
N ASN A 54 -1.86 -3.86 22.18
CA ASN A 54 -1.07 -2.85 22.88
C ASN A 54 -0.90 -3.12 24.39
N GLY A 55 -1.10 -4.36 24.86
CA GLY A 55 -0.87 -4.74 26.24
C GLY A 55 0.58 -4.50 26.65
N SER A 56 0.81 -3.95 27.85
CA SER A 56 2.15 -3.61 28.35
C SER A 56 3.13 -4.80 28.32
N ASN A 57 2.60 -6.01 28.54
CA ASN A 57 3.38 -7.24 28.56
C ASN A 57 3.54 -7.88 27.17
N MET A 58 2.80 -7.41 26.17
CA MET A 58 2.93 -7.82 24.77
C MET A 58 3.97 -6.97 24.03
N VAL A 59 3.93 -5.64 24.24
CA VAL A 59 4.75 -4.64 23.52
C VAL A 59 6.08 -4.30 24.22
N GLY A 60 6.26 -4.69 25.49
CA GLY A 60 7.40 -4.27 26.31
C GLY A 60 8.78 -4.55 25.68
N GLU A 61 9.60 -3.50 25.52
CA GLU A 61 10.93 -3.57 24.87
C GLU A 61 11.88 -4.55 25.58
N TYR A 62 11.87 -4.56 26.93
CA TYR A 62 12.84 -5.33 27.72
C TYR A 62 12.27 -6.58 28.40
N GLN A 63 10.95 -6.68 28.51
CA GLN A 63 10.25 -7.73 29.28
C GLN A 63 8.95 -8.20 28.59
N GLY A 64 8.63 -7.68 27.40
CA GLY A 64 7.45 -8.04 26.62
C GLY A 64 7.69 -9.26 25.73
N VAL A 65 6.63 -9.81 25.15
CA VAL A 65 6.70 -10.96 24.21
C VAL A 65 7.61 -10.65 23.01
N GLN A 66 7.67 -9.40 22.58
CA GLN A 66 8.54 -8.93 21.50
C GLN A 66 10.04 -8.85 21.85
N SER A 67 10.42 -9.04 23.12
CA SER A 67 11.81 -8.88 23.58
C SER A 67 12.84 -9.77 22.86
N PRO A 68 12.58 -11.01 22.42
CA PRO A 68 13.55 -11.81 21.64
C PRO A 68 13.97 -11.18 20.31
N SER A 69 13.11 -10.32 19.71
CA SER A 69 13.44 -9.52 18.52
C SER A 69 14.44 -8.38 18.80
N THR A 70 14.72 -8.07 20.07
CA THR A 70 15.65 -6.99 20.43
C THR A 70 17.09 -7.26 20.04
N LYS A 71 17.55 -8.52 19.94
CA LYS A 71 18.92 -8.82 19.50
C LYS A 71 19.24 -8.29 18.10
N ARG A 72 18.28 -8.36 17.17
CA ARG A 72 18.41 -7.78 15.81
C ARG A 72 18.29 -6.26 15.84
N TRP A 73 17.44 -5.75 16.72
CA TRP A 73 17.24 -4.32 16.95
C TRP A 73 18.48 -3.64 17.55
N ASP A 74 19.20 -4.32 18.45
CA ASP A 74 20.44 -3.84 19.06
C ASP A 74 21.55 -3.68 18.03
N ILE A 75 21.61 -4.57 17.03
CA ILE A 75 22.52 -4.42 15.89
C ILE A 75 22.15 -3.16 15.10
N LEU A 76 20.88 -2.97 14.78
CA LEU A 76 20.43 -1.81 14.04
C LEU A 76 20.67 -0.50 14.82
N LYS A 77 20.38 -0.46 16.13
CA LYS A 77 20.63 0.69 17.03
C LYS A 77 22.12 1.02 17.19
N LYS A 78 23.03 0.04 17.07
CA LYS A 78 24.48 0.30 17.11
C LYS A 78 24.96 1.10 15.91
N HIS A 79 24.33 0.92 14.76
CA HIS A 79 24.73 1.56 13.51
C HIS A 79 23.85 2.75 13.14
N CYS A 80 22.55 2.71 13.44
CA CYS A 80 21.57 3.69 12.99
C CYS A 80 21.02 4.49 14.18
N SER A 81 21.01 5.83 14.06
CA SER A 81 20.36 6.72 15.03
C SER A 81 18.85 6.80 14.77
N ILE A 82 18.14 5.66 14.87
CA ILE A 82 16.68 5.61 14.66
C ILE A 82 15.98 5.96 15.97
N VAL A 83 15.25 7.07 15.96
CA VAL A 83 14.31 7.40 17.04
C VAL A 83 13.00 6.65 16.80
N LEU A 84 12.67 5.71 17.69
CA LEU A 84 11.36 5.05 17.71
C LEU A 84 10.28 6.11 17.91
N LYS A 85 9.54 6.41 16.85
CA LYS A 85 8.32 7.21 16.93
C LYS A 85 7.17 6.26 17.21
N LYS A 86 6.28 6.65 18.13
CA LYS A 86 4.99 5.96 18.28
C LYS A 86 4.31 5.85 16.92
N TRP A 87 3.69 4.70 16.67
CA TRP A 87 2.88 4.49 15.49
C TRP A 87 1.89 5.64 15.35
N THR A 88 1.88 6.29 14.19
CA THR A 88 0.80 7.23 13.90
C THR A 88 -0.50 6.48 13.70
N ALA A 89 -1.61 7.04 14.19
CA ALA A 89 -2.94 6.45 14.10
C ALA A 89 -3.31 6.04 12.65
N THR A 90 -2.78 6.75 11.67
CA THR A 90 -2.84 6.42 10.24
C THR A 90 -1.76 5.40 9.85
N ARG A 91 -2.17 4.12 9.72
CA ARG A 91 -1.30 2.97 9.35
C ARG A 91 -0.39 3.22 8.14
N TRP A 92 -0.89 3.86 7.09
CA TRP A 92 -0.10 4.14 5.87
C TRP A 92 0.96 5.24 6.07
N GLU A 93 0.72 6.21 6.97
CA GLU A 93 1.69 7.27 7.24
C GLU A 93 2.90 6.73 8.01
N SER A 94 2.68 5.72 8.86
CA SER A 94 3.74 4.97 9.52
C SER A 94 4.63 4.25 8.50
N ARG A 95 4.04 3.64 7.45
CA ARG A 95 4.81 3.02 6.35
C ARG A 95 5.66 4.04 5.59
N TYR A 96 5.08 5.19 5.20
CA TYR A 96 5.84 6.27 4.56
C TYR A 96 7.01 6.75 5.43
N LYS A 97 6.76 6.98 6.73
CA LYS A 97 7.80 7.42 7.68
C LYS A 97 8.91 6.38 7.84
N CYS A 98 8.56 5.10 7.84
CA CYS A 98 9.52 3.99 7.91
C CYS A 98 10.42 3.95 6.68
N VAL A 99 9.85 3.92 5.48
CA VAL A 99 10.62 3.93 4.22
C VAL A 99 11.53 5.16 4.15
N LYS A 100 11.02 6.32 4.59
CA LYS A 100 11.80 7.56 4.62
C LYS A 100 12.99 7.45 5.57
N ALA A 101 12.78 6.97 6.79
CA ALA A 101 13.84 6.79 7.77
C ALA A 101 14.93 5.83 7.26
N ILE A 102 14.54 4.73 6.60
CA ILE A 102 15.50 3.77 6.02
C ILE A 102 16.29 4.42 4.88
N LYS A 103 15.65 5.18 3.99
CA LYS A 103 16.36 5.90 2.92
C LYS A 103 17.36 6.90 3.48
N ASP A 104 16.94 7.67 4.48
CA ASP A 104 17.75 8.73 5.10
C ASP A 104 18.96 8.15 5.84
N GLN A 105 18.89 6.91 6.34
CA GLN A 105 19.95 6.22 7.09
C GLN A 105 20.47 4.97 6.37
N LEU A 106 20.40 4.91 5.03
CA LEU A 106 20.76 3.68 4.33
C LEU A 106 22.25 3.34 4.50
N SER A 107 23.13 4.33 4.68
CA SER A 107 24.55 4.06 4.87
C SER A 107 24.83 3.22 6.12
N GLU A 108 24.12 3.55 7.19
CA GLU A 108 24.17 2.90 8.49
C GLU A 108 23.55 1.51 8.43
N VAL A 109 22.41 1.36 7.73
CA VAL A 109 21.78 0.06 7.48
C VAL A 109 22.69 -0.83 6.61
N LEU A 110 23.31 -0.24 5.59
CA LEU A 110 24.46 -0.69 4.80
C LEU A 110 25.47 -1.46 5.64
N ASN A 111 26.04 -0.70 6.57
CA ASN A 111 27.10 -1.16 7.45
C ASN A 111 26.61 -2.22 8.44
N ALA A 112 25.40 -2.06 8.98
CA ALA A 112 24.81 -3.00 9.95
C ALA A 112 24.56 -4.39 9.37
N LEU A 113 24.25 -4.47 8.07
CA LEU A 113 23.93 -5.73 7.42
C LEU A 113 25.18 -6.54 7.00
N GLU A 114 26.38 -5.94 7.05
CA GLU A 114 27.67 -6.55 6.61
C GLU A 114 27.63 -7.20 5.21
N GLU A 115 26.57 -6.97 4.42
CA GLU A 115 26.32 -7.65 3.16
C GLU A 115 26.64 -6.76 1.96
N LYS A 116 27.22 -7.39 0.93
CA LYS A 116 27.37 -6.81 -0.41
C LYS A 116 26.02 -6.72 -1.15
N LEU A 117 24.95 -6.31 -0.49
CA LEU A 117 23.64 -6.14 -1.10
C LEU A 117 23.73 -5.17 -2.29
N ASN A 118 22.79 -5.29 -3.23
CA ASN A 118 22.75 -4.43 -4.40
C ASN A 118 22.22 -3.04 -3.98
N ALA A 119 23.10 -2.21 -3.40
CA ALA A 119 22.76 -0.92 -2.80
C ALA A 119 21.95 -0.02 -3.74
N LEU A 120 22.25 -0.05 -5.05
CA LEU A 120 21.48 0.68 -6.05
C LEU A 120 20.05 0.16 -6.17
N MET A 121 19.85 -1.16 -6.19
CA MET A 121 18.51 -1.76 -6.27
C MET A 121 17.66 -1.41 -5.03
N ILE A 122 18.25 -1.44 -3.84
CA ILE A 122 17.56 -1.02 -2.61
C ILE A 122 17.21 0.46 -2.67
N GLN A 123 18.16 1.31 -3.09
CA GLN A 123 17.89 2.74 -3.15
C GLN A 123 16.79 3.06 -4.17
N SER A 124 16.85 2.48 -5.36
CA SER A 124 15.79 2.62 -6.35
C SER A 124 14.44 2.14 -5.80
N HIS A 125 14.41 1.01 -5.09
CA HIS A 125 13.22 0.51 -4.41
C HIS A 125 12.65 1.51 -3.39
N LEU A 126 13.50 2.06 -2.53
CA LEU A 126 13.09 3.04 -1.50
C LEU A 126 12.58 4.34 -2.13
N VAL A 127 13.23 4.82 -3.19
CA VAL A 127 12.79 6.01 -3.94
C VAL A 127 11.42 5.76 -4.58
N ILE A 128 11.23 4.62 -5.26
CA ILE A 128 9.94 4.22 -5.84
C ILE A 128 8.82 4.23 -4.78
N TRP A 129 9.05 3.61 -3.63
CA TRP A 129 8.06 3.59 -2.55
C TRP A 129 7.78 4.98 -1.99
N LEU A 130 8.78 5.84 -1.84
CA LEU A 130 8.57 7.19 -1.32
C LEU A 130 7.78 8.07 -2.28
N ASP A 131 8.02 7.95 -3.57
CA ASP A 131 7.28 8.69 -4.58
C ASP A 131 5.80 8.28 -4.56
N ILE A 132 5.52 6.97 -4.59
CA ILE A 132 4.16 6.42 -4.54
C ILE A 132 3.47 6.79 -3.22
N LEU A 133 4.08 6.46 -2.07
CA LEU A 133 3.48 6.70 -0.76
C LEU A 133 3.35 8.19 -0.46
N GLY A 134 4.23 9.03 -1.03
CA GLY A 134 4.15 10.49 -0.95
C GLY A 134 2.91 11.03 -1.64
N GLN A 135 2.59 10.55 -2.85
CA GLN A 135 1.37 10.96 -3.56
C GLN A 135 0.11 10.39 -2.90
N VAL A 136 0.13 9.11 -2.50
CA VAL A 136 -0.96 8.49 -1.74
C VAL A 136 -1.23 9.26 -0.44
N LYS A 137 -0.18 9.73 0.23
CA LYS A 137 -0.28 10.55 1.44
C LYS A 137 -1.04 11.85 1.21
N ILE A 138 -0.72 12.56 0.14
CA ILE A 138 -1.36 13.84 -0.19
C ILE A 138 -2.85 13.61 -0.45
N VAL A 139 -3.18 12.64 -1.32
CA VAL A 139 -4.56 12.32 -1.67
C VAL A 139 -5.35 11.83 -0.45
N ASN A 140 -4.77 10.99 0.39
CA ASN A 140 -5.44 10.52 1.61
C ASN A 140 -5.75 11.65 2.60
N LYS A 141 -4.89 12.68 2.69
CA LYS A 141 -5.19 13.85 3.53
C LYS A 141 -6.35 14.66 2.97
N ILE A 142 -6.37 14.84 1.65
CA ILE A 142 -7.47 15.50 0.94
C ILE A 142 -8.77 14.73 1.23
N LEU A 143 -8.78 13.41 1.05
CA LEU A 143 -9.96 12.55 1.28
C LEU A 143 -10.45 12.52 2.74
N GLN A 144 -9.64 12.93 3.71
CA GLN A 144 -10.01 12.99 5.13
C GLN A 144 -10.53 14.37 5.55
N ASP A 145 -10.55 15.35 4.64
CA ASP A 145 -11.10 16.67 4.94
C ASP A 145 -12.61 16.54 5.21
N PRO A 146 -13.13 17.08 6.33
CA PRO A 146 -14.56 17.04 6.63
C PRO A 146 -15.44 17.72 5.58
N LYS A 147 -14.88 18.66 4.79
CA LYS A 147 -15.56 19.37 3.71
C LYS A 147 -15.43 18.67 2.35
N MET A 148 -14.92 17.44 2.33
CA MET A 148 -14.71 16.68 1.10
C MET A 148 -16.05 16.31 0.45
N ASP A 149 -16.26 16.75 -0.80
CA ASP A 149 -17.40 16.32 -1.62
C ASP A 149 -17.09 15.07 -2.46
N LEU A 150 -18.14 14.31 -2.81
CA LEU A 150 -18.02 13.06 -3.57
C LEU A 150 -17.35 13.23 -4.95
N ASN A 151 -17.55 14.36 -5.61
CA ASN A 151 -16.95 14.59 -6.91
C ASN A 151 -15.46 14.97 -6.77
N ALA A 152 -15.12 15.80 -5.77
CA ALA A 152 -13.74 16.14 -5.47
C ALA A 152 -12.93 14.91 -5.02
N SER A 153 -13.55 13.99 -4.27
CA SER A 153 -12.91 12.74 -3.87
C SER A 153 -12.62 11.83 -5.07
N ALA A 154 -13.58 11.66 -5.98
CA ALA A 154 -13.39 10.92 -7.23
C ALA A 154 -12.27 11.56 -8.09
N SER A 155 -12.26 12.89 -8.21
CA SER A 155 -11.22 13.63 -8.95
C SER A 155 -9.82 13.46 -8.32
N SER A 156 -9.75 13.40 -7.00
CA SER A 156 -8.49 13.22 -6.26
C SER A 156 -7.91 11.81 -6.47
N ILE A 157 -8.75 10.78 -6.45
CA ILE A 157 -8.33 9.40 -6.77
C ILE A 157 -7.95 9.29 -8.25
N GLY A 158 -8.72 9.91 -9.16
CA GLY A 158 -8.39 9.96 -10.58
C GLY A 158 -7.02 10.61 -10.85
N SER A 159 -6.71 11.70 -10.15
CA SER A 159 -5.41 12.38 -10.24
C SER A 159 -4.26 11.47 -9.78
N LEU A 160 -4.48 10.64 -8.76
CA LEU A 160 -3.51 9.65 -8.30
C LEU A 160 -3.25 8.55 -9.33
N ILE A 161 -4.30 8.09 -10.01
CA ILE A 161 -4.19 7.11 -11.11
C ILE A 161 -3.38 7.72 -12.26
N THR A 162 -3.70 8.94 -12.67
CA THR A 162 -2.93 9.65 -13.72
C THR A 162 -1.46 9.83 -13.33
N PHE A 163 -1.17 10.07 -12.05
CA PHE A 163 0.20 10.08 -11.55
C PHE A 163 0.88 8.71 -11.74
N LEU A 164 0.25 7.61 -11.33
CA LEU A 164 0.82 6.27 -11.46
C LEU A 164 1.03 5.86 -12.91
N GLU A 165 0.10 6.19 -13.81
CA GLU A 165 0.23 5.92 -15.25
C GLU A 165 1.42 6.66 -15.86
N LYS A 166 1.61 7.94 -15.49
CA LYS A 166 2.80 8.69 -15.88
C LYS A 166 4.07 8.09 -15.27
N TYR A 167 4.02 7.79 -13.97
CA TYR A 167 5.16 7.25 -13.24
C TYR A 167 5.59 5.88 -13.78
N ARG A 168 4.66 5.06 -14.28
CA ARG A 168 4.95 3.79 -14.98
C ARG A 168 5.91 3.97 -16.15
N THR A 169 5.83 5.09 -16.89
CA THR A 169 6.61 5.33 -18.11
C THR A 169 8.02 5.86 -17.84
N ASN A 170 8.19 6.73 -16.84
CA ASN A 170 9.43 7.46 -16.59
C ASN A 170 9.96 7.37 -15.15
N GLY A 171 9.16 6.83 -14.23
CA GLY A 171 9.47 6.76 -12.80
C GLY A 171 10.65 5.85 -12.49
N PHE A 172 10.83 4.76 -13.25
CA PHE A 172 11.97 3.86 -13.05
C PHE A 172 13.30 4.56 -13.31
N GLU A 173 13.43 5.25 -14.45
CA GLU A 173 14.66 5.93 -14.82
C GLU A 173 14.99 7.05 -13.83
N ASN A 174 13.96 7.83 -13.44
CA ASN A 174 14.10 8.87 -12.42
C ASN A 174 14.53 8.28 -11.07
N ALA A 175 13.89 7.21 -10.61
CA ALA A 175 14.22 6.57 -9.34
C ALA A 175 15.62 5.96 -9.35
N LYS A 176 16.04 5.40 -10.49
CA LYS A 176 17.41 4.90 -10.69
C LYS A 176 18.44 6.01 -10.61
N LEU A 177 18.23 7.13 -11.32
CA LEU A 177 19.14 8.27 -11.30
C LEU A 177 19.32 8.83 -9.88
N VAL A 178 18.21 9.06 -9.17
CA VAL A 178 18.23 9.49 -7.76
C VAL A 178 18.94 8.45 -6.88
N GLY A 179 18.66 7.15 -7.09
CA GLY A 179 19.33 6.06 -6.39
C GLY A 179 20.84 6.05 -6.62
N MET A 180 21.30 6.30 -7.86
CA MET A 180 22.73 6.37 -8.19
C MET A 180 23.42 7.53 -7.49
N GLU A 181 22.80 8.71 -7.45
CA GLU A 181 23.33 9.87 -6.73
C GLU A 181 23.51 9.57 -5.24
N ILE A 182 22.51 8.95 -4.62
CA ILE A 182 22.56 8.59 -3.19
C ILE A 182 23.64 7.53 -2.92
N VAL A 183 23.72 6.48 -3.74
CA VAL A 183 24.75 5.43 -3.57
C VAL A 183 26.15 6.00 -3.73
N LYS A 184 26.36 6.91 -4.70
CA LYS A 184 27.65 7.60 -4.89
C LYS A 184 28.01 8.45 -3.67
N TYR A 185 27.05 9.20 -3.12
CA TYR A 185 27.26 10.01 -1.92
C TYR A 185 27.69 9.16 -0.71
N ILE A 186 27.13 7.95 -0.58
CA ILE A 186 27.44 7.01 0.50
C ILE A 186 28.76 6.23 0.25
N GLY A 187 29.40 6.42 -0.91
CA GLY A 187 30.64 5.71 -1.27
C GLY A 187 30.43 4.26 -1.73
N GLY A 188 29.21 3.89 -2.12
CA GLY A 188 28.86 2.55 -2.60
C GLY A 188 29.04 2.36 -4.11
N THR A 189 28.93 1.11 -4.57
CA THR A 189 28.97 0.78 -6.00
C THR A 189 27.60 1.04 -6.66
N ALA A 190 27.53 2.02 -7.56
CA ALA A 190 26.30 2.42 -8.24
C ALA A 190 25.95 1.58 -9.47
N ASN A 191 26.07 0.24 -9.39
CA ASN A 191 25.77 -0.68 -10.48
C ASN A 191 24.87 -1.82 -10.00
N PHE A 192 23.94 -2.25 -10.85
CA PHE A 192 23.16 -3.46 -10.58
C PHE A 192 24.07 -4.70 -10.65
N LYS A 193 24.19 -5.43 -9.54
CA LYS A 193 24.93 -6.69 -9.51
C LYS A 193 24.13 -7.80 -10.20
N GLY A 194 24.68 -8.34 -11.29
CA GLY A 194 24.09 -9.46 -12.00
C GLY A 194 24.05 -10.73 -11.16
N LYS A 195 23.03 -11.58 -11.38
CA LYS A 195 23.04 -12.96 -10.88
C LYS A 195 24.10 -13.75 -11.63
N ARG A 196 24.83 -14.61 -10.93
CA ARG A 196 25.84 -15.49 -11.56
C ARG A 196 25.11 -16.44 -12.52
N PRO A 197 25.44 -16.48 -13.82
CA PRO A 197 24.76 -17.37 -14.76
C PRO A 197 25.04 -18.83 -14.37
N ARG A 198 24.01 -19.66 -14.40
CA ARG A 198 24.14 -21.10 -14.14
C ARG A 198 24.67 -21.76 -15.39
N ASN A 199 25.92 -22.25 -15.35
CA ASN A 199 26.45 -23.05 -16.46
C ASN A 199 25.77 -24.42 -16.47
N LYS A 200 24.87 -24.64 -17.43
CA LYS A 200 24.39 -25.99 -17.77
C LYS A 200 25.41 -26.67 -18.68
N LYS A 201 25.65 -27.96 -18.44
CA LYS A 201 26.51 -28.78 -19.29
C LYS A 201 25.80 -28.95 -20.64
N LYS A 202 26.40 -28.46 -21.73
CA LYS A 202 25.90 -28.71 -23.08
C LYS A 202 26.23 -30.14 -23.49
N MET A 203 25.32 -30.82 -24.17
CA MET A 203 25.63 -32.13 -24.78
C MET A 203 26.39 -31.94 -26.09
N PHE A 204 26.06 -30.90 -26.85
CA PHE A 204 26.70 -30.59 -28.12
C PHE A 204 27.12 -29.12 -28.24
N ASN A 205 28.22 -28.88 -28.94
CA ASN A 205 28.86 -27.57 -29.00
C ASN A 205 28.08 -26.55 -29.85
N TYR A 206 27.15 -27.03 -30.70
CA TYR A 206 26.30 -26.20 -31.57
C TYR A 206 24.98 -25.80 -30.91
N GLU A 207 24.67 -26.28 -29.71
CA GLU A 207 23.45 -25.89 -28.99
C GLU A 207 23.56 -24.43 -28.55
N SER A 208 22.64 -23.60 -29.04
CA SER A 208 22.42 -22.23 -28.55
C SER A 208 22.03 -22.27 -27.07
N ASN A 209 22.40 -21.24 -26.31
CA ASN A 209 21.87 -21.11 -24.95
C ASN A 209 20.39 -20.69 -25.04
N ASP A 210 19.48 -21.56 -24.61
CA ASP A 210 18.04 -21.23 -24.54
C ASP A 210 17.70 -20.21 -23.43
N GLU A 211 18.64 -19.91 -22.52
CA GLU A 211 18.42 -18.94 -21.43
C GLU A 211 18.69 -17.51 -21.91
N TYR A 212 17.61 -16.77 -22.18
CA TYR A 212 17.61 -15.32 -22.35
C TYR A 212 18.21 -14.67 -21.09
N THR A 213 19.43 -14.12 -21.20
CA THR A 213 20.14 -13.53 -20.05
C THR A 213 19.66 -12.10 -19.84
N ILE A 214 18.67 -11.92 -18.98
CA ILE A 214 18.13 -10.59 -18.62
C ILE A 214 19.07 -9.93 -17.64
N SER A 215 19.38 -8.64 -17.86
CA SER A 215 20.18 -7.89 -16.88
C SER A 215 19.43 -7.77 -15.55
N SER A 216 20.15 -7.67 -14.44
CA SER A 216 19.52 -7.47 -13.11
C SER A 216 18.70 -6.17 -13.05
N GLU A 217 19.03 -5.17 -13.86
CA GLU A 217 18.28 -3.93 -13.99
C GLU A 217 16.95 -4.16 -14.73
N GLU A 218 16.98 -4.80 -15.89
CA GLU A 218 15.77 -5.13 -16.65
C GLU A 218 14.83 -6.05 -15.85
N ALA A 219 15.40 -7.02 -15.12
CA ALA A 219 14.62 -7.89 -14.23
C ALA A 219 13.97 -7.07 -13.11
N PHE A 220 14.69 -6.12 -12.50
CA PHE A 220 14.13 -5.25 -11.47
C PHE A 220 13.06 -4.30 -12.03
N CYS A 221 13.23 -3.80 -13.25
CA CYS A 221 12.22 -2.99 -13.92
C CYS A 221 10.96 -3.81 -14.23
N ARG A 222 11.12 -4.96 -14.90
CA ARG A 222 10.01 -5.80 -15.38
C ARG A 222 9.31 -6.56 -14.26
N ASP A 223 10.05 -7.26 -13.42
CA ASP A 223 9.51 -8.22 -12.44
C ASP A 223 9.15 -7.56 -11.11
N TYR A 224 9.56 -6.31 -10.89
CA TYR A 224 9.25 -5.58 -9.67
C TYR A 224 8.55 -4.26 -9.95
N PHE A 225 9.20 -3.31 -10.63
CA PHE A 225 8.66 -1.96 -10.79
C PHE A 225 7.36 -1.93 -11.58
N LEU A 226 7.30 -2.54 -12.77
CA LEU A 226 6.09 -2.54 -13.58
C LEU A 226 4.95 -3.27 -12.88
N ILE A 227 5.22 -4.44 -12.29
CA ILE A 227 4.21 -5.21 -11.54
C ILE A 227 3.66 -4.41 -10.35
N LEU A 228 4.52 -3.71 -9.61
CA LEU A 228 4.11 -2.86 -8.48
C LEU A 228 3.17 -1.74 -8.93
N ILE A 229 3.56 -1.00 -9.97
CA ILE A 229 2.77 0.13 -10.47
C ILE A 229 1.45 -0.36 -11.07
N ASP A 230 1.46 -1.45 -11.82
CA ASP A 230 0.27 -2.02 -12.43
C ASP A 230 -0.73 -2.48 -11.37
N ARG A 231 -0.26 -3.18 -10.33
CA ARG A 231 -1.11 -3.59 -9.19
C ARG A 231 -1.65 -2.40 -8.43
N ALA A 232 -0.83 -1.39 -8.15
CA ALA A 232 -1.27 -0.19 -7.43
C ALA A 232 -2.30 0.61 -8.24
N THR A 233 -2.08 0.72 -9.55
CA THR A 233 -2.99 1.41 -10.48
C THR A 233 -4.34 0.69 -10.54
N GLU A 234 -4.33 -0.63 -10.67
CA GLU A 234 -5.56 -1.43 -10.73
C GLU A 234 -6.35 -1.35 -9.42
N ALA A 235 -5.69 -1.47 -8.27
CA ALA A 235 -6.33 -1.32 -6.98
C ALA A 235 -7.02 0.06 -6.80
N LEU A 236 -6.41 1.12 -7.34
CA LEU A 236 -7.01 2.46 -7.31
C LEU A 236 -8.13 2.63 -8.34
N ARG A 237 -8.05 1.98 -9.51
CA ARG A 237 -9.11 1.99 -10.51
C ARG A 237 -10.38 1.34 -9.99
N VAL A 238 -10.27 0.16 -9.39
CA VAL A 238 -11.40 -0.50 -8.72
C VAL A 238 -12.03 0.43 -7.68
N ARG A 239 -11.21 1.09 -6.86
CA ARG A 239 -11.71 2.07 -5.88
C ARG A 239 -12.39 3.28 -6.55
N LEU A 240 -11.82 3.81 -7.62
CA LEU A 240 -12.40 4.93 -8.36
C LEU A 240 -13.72 4.54 -9.00
N GLU A 241 -13.86 3.32 -9.50
CA GLU A 241 -15.10 2.80 -10.09
C GLU A 241 -16.23 2.83 -9.06
N TYR A 242 -16.01 2.26 -7.87
CA TYR A 242 -16.98 2.35 -6.78
C TYR A 242 -17.33 3.80 -6.43
N GLN A 243 -16.32 4.66 -6.25
CA GLN A 243 -16.54 6.07 -5.93
C GLN A 243 -17.31 6.79 -7.06
N SER A 244 -17.05 6.45 -8.31
CA SER A 244 -17.69 7.03 -9.48
C SER A 244 -19.15 6.60 -9.57
N THR A 245 -19.48 5.35 -9.26
CA THR A 245 -20.86 4.88 -9.18
C THR A 245 -21.65 5.67 -8.12
N PHE A 246 -21.11 5.81 -6.91
CA PHE A 246 -21.75 6.65 -5.88
C PHE A 246 -21.86 8.11 -6.33
N ASN A 247 -20.82 8.65 -6.96
CA ASN A 247 -20.81 10.01 -7.46
C ASN A 247 -21.82 10.24 -8.62
N SER A 248 -22.03 9.26 -9.48
CA SER A 248 -23.05 9.33 -10.55
C SER A 248 -24.45 9.34 -9.96
N ASN A 249 -24.69 8.57 -8.90
CA ASN A 249 -26.01 8.46 -8.28
C ASN A 249 -26.33 9.67 -7.38
N PHE A 250 -25.36 10.14 -6.58
CA PHE A 250 -25.60 11.15 -5.53
C PHE A 250 -24.85 12.46 -5.74
N GLY A 251 -23.81 12.50 -6.58
CA GLY A 251 -22.90 13.65 -6.68
C GLY A 251 -23.57 14.95 -7.14
N PHE A 252 -24.67 14.86 -7.90
CA PHE A 252 -25.45 16.04 -8.29
C PHE A 252 -26.07 16.76 -7.09
N LEU A 253 -26.39 16.04 -6.00
CA LEU A 253 -26.92 16.61 -4.76
C LEU A 253 -25.82 17.37 -3.98
N TYR A 254 -24.57 16.93 -4.05
CA TYR A 254 -23.44 17.58 -3.37
C TYR A 254 -22.99 18.88 -4.04
N ARG A 255 -23.37 19.07 -5.30
CA ARG A 255 -23.05 20.26 -6.10
C ARG A 255 -24.31 21.02 -6.50
N ILE A 256 -25.21 21.21 -5.53
CA ILE A 256 -26.55 21.75 -5.75
C ILE A 256 -26.53 23.16 -6.37
N GLY A 257 -25.58 24.03 -6.00
CA GLY A 257 -25.41 25.34 -6.63
C GLY A 257 -25.12 25.27 -8.13
N LYS A 258 -24.42 24.22 -8.59
CA LYS A 258 -24.12 24.01 -10.01
C LYS A 258 -25.33 23.56 -10.82
N LEU A 259 -26.42 23.12 -10.18
CA LEU A 259 -27.64 22.74 -10.89
C LEU A 259 -28.27 23.91 -11.65
N LYS A 260 -28.00 25.16 -11.24
CA LYS A 260 -28.42 26.39 -11.95
C LYS A 260 -28.09 26.38 -13.44
N HIS A 261 -26.92 25.84 -13.79
CA HIS A 261 -26.44 25.82 -15.17
C HIS A 261 -26.68 24.47 -15.86
N GLN A 262 -27.24 23.49 -15.15
CA GLN A 262 -27.57 22.19 -15.73
C GLN A 262 -28.91 22.25 -16.44
N ASN A 263 -29.02 21.50 -17.54
CA ASN A 263 -30.27 21.41 -18.28
C ASN A 263 -31.31 20.60 -17.50
N ASP A 264 -32.58 20.95 -17.68
CA ASP A 264 -33.70 20.32 -16.94
C ASP A 264 -33.78 18.80 -17.22
N GLY A 265 -33.45 18.37 -18.45
CA GLY A 265 -33.41 16.95 -18.82
C GLY A 265 -32.37 16.15 -18.04
N PHE A 266 -31.21 16.75 -17.77
CA PHE A 266 -30.13 16.16 -16.98
C PHE A 266 -30.57 15.97 -15.53
N ILE A 267 -31.16 17.01 -14.92
CA ILE A 267 -31.67 16.94 -13.54
C ILE A 267 -32.74 15.84 -13.44
N LYS A 268 -33.66 15.80 -14.42
CA LYS A 268 -34.70 14.77 -14.48
C LYS A 268 -34.12 13.36 -14.58
N ASN A 269 -33.09 13.16 -15.42
CA ASN A 269 -32.42 11.87 -15.54
C ASN A 269 -31.75 11.48 -14.23
N CYS A 270 -30.99 12.38 -13.59
CA CYS A 270 -30.37 12.11 -12.29
C CYS A 270 -31.41 11.72 -11.21
N CYS A 271 -32.58 12.36 -11.18
CA CYS A 271 -33.64 12.01 -10.23
C CYS A 271 -34.26 10.63 -10.51
N ASN A 272 -34.45 10.29 -11.79
CA ASN A 272 -34.95 8.97 -12.17
C ASN A 272 -33.92 7.87 -11.88
N ASP A 273 -32.65 8.12 -12.18
CA ASP A 273 -31.55 7.20 -11.89
C ASP A 273 -31.45 6.95 -10.39
N LEU A 274 -31.54 8.01 -9.57
CA LEU A 274 -31.55 7.88 -8.12
C LEU A 274 -32.77 7.11 -7.62
N GLN A 275 -33.97 7.33 -8.19
CA GLN A 275 -35.15 6.54 -7.86
C GLN A 275 -34.89 5.05 -8.14
N ASN A 276 -34.35 4.73 -9.32
CA ASN A 276 -34.09 3.34 -9.71
C ASN A 276 -33.08 2.67 -8.78
N VAL A 277 -32.04 3.40 -8.35
CA VAL A 277 -31.03 2.90 -7.39
C VAL A 277 -31.63 2.64 -6.01
N LEU A 278 -32.62 3.42 -5.61
CA LEU A 278 -33.31 3.33 -4.31
C LEU A 278 -34.69 2.64 -4.42
N SER A 279 -34.85 1.75 -5.41
CA SER A 279 -36.05 0.96 -5.59
C SER A 279 -35.75 -0.53 -5.49
N GLU A 280 -36.61 -1.27 -4.79
CA GLU A 280 -36.58 -2.72 -4.73
C GLU A 280 -37.98 -3.28 -5.07
N GLY A 281 -38.09 -3.87 -6.26
CA GLY A 281 -39.36 -4.35 -6.80
C GLY A 281 -40.37 -3.23 -6.98
N ASN A 282 -41.48 -3.28 -6.23
CA ASN A 282 -42.54 -2.25 -6.26
C ASN A 282 -42.36 -1.17 -5.18
N PHE A 283 -41.36 -1.31 -4.30
CA PHE A 283 -41.07 -0.34 -3.26
C PHE A 283 -40.00 0.64 -3.76
N ARG A 284 -40.17 1.92 -3.44
CA ARG A 284 -39.24 2.99 -3.76
C ARG A 284 -39.13 3.93 -2.56
N ASP A 285 -37.91 4.26 -2.18
CA ASP A 285 -37.66 5.19 -1.07
C ASP A 285 -37.93 6.64 -1.47
N ILE A 286 -37.77 6.95 -2.75
CA ILE A 286 -38.00 8.29 -3.31
C ILE A 286 -38.85 8.23 -4.57
N ASN A 287 -39.54 9.33 -4.89
CA ASN A 287 -40.18 9.53 -6.17
C ASN A 287 -39.35 10.52 -7.01
N GLY A 288 -38.79 10.05 -8.12
CA GLY A 288 -37.92 10.84 -8.98
C GLY A 288 -38.63 12.04 -9.62
N ALA A 289 -39.94 11.95 -9.88
CA ALA A 289 -40.71 13.07 -10.42
C ALA A 289 -40.91 14.18 -9.37
N ASP A 290 -41.18 13.80 -8.13
CA ASP A 290 -41.37 14.75 -7.02
C ASP A 290 -40.03 15.43 -6.69
N LEU A 291 -38.95 14.65 -6.55
CA LEU A 291 -37.60 15.17 -6.32
C LEU A 291 -37.16 16.14 -7.43
N TYR A 292 -37.45 15.80 -8.69
CA TYR A 292 -37.15 16.68 -9.83
C TYR A 292 -37.84 18.04 -9.71
N MET A 293 -39.14 18.06 -9.37
CA MET A 293 -39.89 19.29 -9.20
C MET A 293 -39.36 20.12 -8.03
N GLU A 294 -39.05 19.48 -6.90
CA GLU A 294 -38.44 20.12 -5.74
C GLU A 294 -37.10 20.77 -6.09
N LEU A 295 -36.23 20.06 -6.81
CA LEU A 295 -34.92 20.57 -7.22
C LEU A 295 -35.01 21.71 -8.23
N LEU A 296 -36.00 21.72 -9.13
CA LEU A 296 -36.22 22.85 -10.03
C LEU A 296 -36.60 24.12 -9.26
N ILE A 297 -37.47 24.00 -8.25
CA ILE A 297 -37.83 25.12 -7.38
C ILE A 297 -36.59 25.57 -6.62
N PHE A 298 -35.88 24.63 -5.98
CA PHE A 298 -34.71 24.92 -5.15
C PHE A 298 -33.58 25.58 -5.95
N ARG A 299 -33.36 25.15 -7.20
CA ARG A 299 -32.39 25.74 -8.14
C ARG A 299 -32.60 27.24 -8.35
N SER A 300 -33.85 27.71 -8.33
CA SER A 300 -34.19 29.12 -8.52
C SER A 300 -33.85 30.01 -7.32
N ILE A 301 -33.68 29.42 -6.14
CA ILE A 301 -33.54 30.13 -4.86
C ILE A 301 -32.10 30.08 -4.34
N ILE A 302 -31.34 29.04 -4.66
CA ILE A 302 -29.99 28.82 -4.11
C ILE A 302 -28.93 29.76 -4.70
N ASP A 303 -27.81 30.01 -4.01
CA ASP A 303 -26.65 30.72 -4.58
C ASP A 303 -25.77 29.73 -5.40
N GLU A 304 -25.10 30.21 -6.46
CA GLU A 304 -24.19 29.40 -7.29
C GLU A 304 -23.03 28.80 -6.48
N ASN A 305 -22.59 29.50 -5.42
CA ASN A 305 -21.51 29.06 -4.54
C ASN A 305 -21.99 28.17 -3.39
N ALA A 306 -23.26 27.82 -3.31
CA ALA A 306 -23.77 26.97 -2.24
C ALA A 306 -23.37 25.50 -2.47
N THR A 307 -22.54 24.99 -1.57
CA THR A 307 -22.33 23.55 -1.35
C THR A 307 -23.26 23.06 -0.24
N THR A 308 -23.75 21.83 -0.34
CA THR A 308 -24.49 21.19 0.75
C THR A 308 -23.53 20.90 1.90
N LEU A 309 -23.61 21.71 2.97
CA LEU A 309 -22.87 21.61 4.24
C LEU A 309 -21.34 21.50 4.14
#